data_AF-A0A060Y279-F1
#
_entry.id   AF-A0A060Y279-F1
#
_cell.length_a   1.000
_cell.length_b   1.000
_cell.length_c   1.000
_cell.angle_alpha   90.00
_cell.angle_beta   90.00
_cell.angle_gamma   90.00
#
_symmetry.space_group_name_H-M   'P 1'
#
loop_
_entity.id
_entity.type
_entity.pdbx_description
1 polymer ?
#
loop_
_entity_poly.entity_id
_entity_poly.type
_entity_poly.pdbx_seq_one_letter_code
_entity_poly.pdbx_strand_id
1 'polypeptide(L)'
;MSPYLIKCDFYPELPLLQRISSLELPASEIAAQINASQSSSNRHISTSTVQRRLCESGLYGRIAAKKPLLKDTNKKKRLAWAKKHKQWTLDRCKFVL
;
A
#
# COMPACT_ATOMS: atom_id res chain seq x y z
N MET A 1 -18.22 -20.48 5.37
CA MET A 1 -17.02 -19.83 5.95
C MET A 1 -16.44 -18.89 4.91
N SER A 2 -16.71 -17.59 5.03
CA SER A 2 -16.29 -16.57 4.05
C SER A 2 -15.13 -15.75 4.63
N PRO A 3 -13.97 -15.67 3.96
CA PRO A 3 -12.74 -15.11 4.54
C PRO A 3 -12.55 -13.60 4.30
N TYR A 4 -13.62 -12.84 4.07
CA TYR A 4 -13.55 -11.38 3.96
C TYR A 4 -13.93 -10.70 5.28
N LEU A 5 -13.28 -11.13 6.37
CA LEU A 5 -13.24 -10.36 7.61
C LEU A 5 -12.27 -9.20 7.40
N ILE A 6 -12.78 -8.15 6.76
CA ILE A 6 -12.21 -6.80 6.87
C ILE A 6 -12.33 -6.43 8.34
N LYS A 7 -11.29 -6.73 9.13
CA LYS A 7 -11.09 -6.06 10.41
C LYS A 7 -11.05 -4.57 10.11
N CYS A 8 -12.14 -3.90 10.47
CA CYS A 8 -12.22 -2.47 10.62
C CYS A 8 -11.31 -2.06 11.79
N ASP A 9 -9.99 -2.18 11.61
CA ASP A 9 -9.03 -1.53 12.45
C ASP A 9 -9.01 -0.07 12.02
N PHE A 10 -9.87 0.69 12.69
CA PHE A 10 -9.65 2.06 13.12
C PHE A 10 -8.13 2.34 13.19
N TYR A 11 -7.58 3.02 12.18
CA TYR A 11 -6.26 3.64 12.26
C TYR A 11 -6.48 5.08 12.72
N PRO A 12 -6.37 5.38 14.02
CA PRO A 12 -6.35 6.76 14.49
C PRO A 12 -5.01 7.37 14.08
N GLU A 13 -5.06 8.58 13.52
CA GLU A 13 -3.91 9.48 13.32
C GLU A 13 -2.61 8.80 12.85
N LEU A 14 -2.49 8.50 11.55
CA LEU A 14 -1.19 8.20 10.96
C LEU A 14 -0.72 9.37 10.09
N PRO A 15 -0.08 10.40 10.68
CA PRO A 15 0.55 11.50 9.94
C PRO A 15 1.86 11.07 9.27
N LEU A 16 1.95 9.85 8.74
CA LEU A 16 3.10 9.32 7.99
C LEU A 16 2.72 8.35 6.85
N LEU A 17 1.47 7.86 6.79
CA LEU A 17 1.04 6.86 5.80
C LEU A 17 0.93 7.37 4.36
N GLN A 18 0.88 8.69 4.15
CA GLN A 18 0.91 9.26 2.80
C GLN A 18 2.30 9.18 2.15
N ARG A 19 3.35 8.86 2.91
CA ARG A 19 4.74 8.94 2.43
C ARG A 19 5.36 7.60 2.05
N ILE A 20 4.71 6.48 2.43
CA ILE A 20 5.25 5.13 2.23
C ILE A 20 5.00 4.61 0.80
N SER A 21 4.09 5.21 0.04
CA SER A 21 3.65 4.66 -1.25
C SER A 21 4.49 5.03 -2.48
N SER A 22 5.52 5.87 -2.36
CA SER A 22 6.01 6.61 -3.53
C SER A 22 7.47 6.38 -3.92
N LEU A 23 8.30 5.66 -3.16
CA LEU A 23 9.76 5.66 -3.44
C LEU A 23 10.51 4.35 -3.17
N GLU A 24 9.85 3.19 -3.23
CA GLU A 24 10.60 1.94 -3.38
C GLU A 24 10.79 1.70 -4.89
N LEU A 25 11.99 1.97 -5.39
CA LEU A 25 12.36 1.79 -6.80
C LEU A 25 12.09 0.33 -7.24
N PRO A 26 11.69 0.09 -8.50
CA PRO A 26 11.55 -1.26 -9.01
C PRO A 26 12.91 -1.99 -8.97
N ALA A 27 12.87 -3.33 -8.79
CA ALA A 27 14.08 -4.15 -8.70
C ALA A 27 15.03 -3.99 -9.91
N SER A 28 14.51 -3.63 -11.08
CA SER A 28 15.30 -3.32 -12.28
C SER A 28 16.14 -2.06 -12.12
N GLU A 29 15.59 -1.02 -11.51
CA GLU A 29 16.27 0.25 -11.29
C GLU A 29 17.28 0.15 -10.15
N ILE A 30 16.96 -0.62 -9.11
CA ILE A 30 17.90 -0.98 -8.05
C ILE A 30 19.10 -1.74 -8.64
N ALA A 31 18.86 -2.72 -9.52
CA ALA A 31 19.94 -3.45 -10.19
C ALA A 31 20.82 -2.51 -11.03
N ALA A 32 20.20 -1.62 -11.82
CA ALA A 32 20.92 -0.65 -12.64
C ALA A 32 21.80 0.29 -11.79
N GLN A 33 21.28 0.81 -10.68
CA GLN A 33 22.05 1.68 -9.77
C GLN A 33 23.22 0.95 -9.10
N ILE A 34 23.00 -0.29 -8.66
CA ILE A 34 24.08 -1.09 -8.06
C ILE A 34 25.17 -1.39 -9.09
N ASN A 35 24.78 -1.79 -10.30
CA ASN A 35 25.73 -2.10 -11.38
C ASN A 35 26.48 -0.85 -11.86
N ALA A 36 25.83 0.32 -11.89
CA ALA A 36 26.47 1.59 -12.24
C ALA A 36 27.47 2.06 -11.17
N SER A 37 27.25 1.73 -9.89
CA SER A 37 28.13 2.10 -8.78
C SER A 37 29.32 1.15 -8.63
N GLN A 38 29.23 -0.05 -9.20
CA GLN A 38 30.23 -1.12 -9.14
C GLN A 38 31.18 -1.09 -10.35
N SER A 39 31.80 0.06 -10.63
CA SER A 39 32.73 0.21 -11.78
C SER A 39 34.02 -0.63 -11.66
N SER A 40 34.39 -1.06 -10.44
CA SER A 40 35.63 -1.82 -10.19
C SER A 40 35.42 -3.34 -10.14
N SER A 41 34.18 -3.81 -9.97
CA SER A 41 33.85 -5.24 -9.92
C SER A 41 33.25 -5.68 -11.26
N ASN A 42 33.87 -6.66 -11.92
CA ASN A 42 33.38 -7.26 -13.16
C ASN A 42 32.10 -8.14 -12.97
N ARG A 43 31.36 -7.95 -11.88
CA ARG A 43 30.21 -8.78 -11.50
C ARG A 43 28.93 -7.98 -11.62
N HIS A 44 28.23 -8.15 -12.73
CA HIS A 44 26.89 -7.60 -12.91
C HIS A 44 25.86 -8.38 -12.06
N ILE A 45 25.04 -7.66 -11.29
CA ILE A 45 23.96 -8.23 -10.51
C ILE A 45 22.71 -8.32 -11.38
N SER A 46 22.10 -9.51 -11.42
CA SER A 46 20.83 -9.72 -12.11
C SER A 46 19.65 -9.17 -11.30
N THR A 47 18.60 -8.75 -12.00
CA THR A 47 17.33 -8.31 -11.38
C THR A 47 16.72 -9.39 -10.49
N SER A 48 16.84 -10.67 -10.87
CA SER A 48 16.40 -11.82 -10.06
C SER A 48 17.09 -11.88 -8.69
N THR A 49 18.39 -11.56 -8.64
CA THR A 49 19.14 -11.52 -7.38
C THR A 49 18.59 -10.42 -6.46
N VAL A 50 18.32 -9.24 -7.03
CA VAL A 50 17.72 -8.11 -6.28
C VAL A 50 16.33 -8.49 -5.76
N GLN A 51 15.47 -9.04 -6.62
CA GLN A 51 14.13 -9.49 -6.22
C GLN A 51 14.16 -10.51 -5.09
N ARG A 52 15.06 -11.50 -5.16
CA ARG A 52 15.20 -12.51 -4.11
C ARG A 52 15.57 -11.87 -2.77
N ARG A 53 16.53 -10.95 -2.76
CA ARG A 53 16.95 -10.24 -1.54
C ARG A 53 15.85 -9.36 -0.96
N LEU A 54 15.08 -8.68 -1.81
CA LEU A 54 13.91 -7.90 -1.39
C LEU A 54 12.84 -8.80 -0.76
N CYS A 55 12.55 -9.95 -1.37
CA CYS A 55 11.59 -10.91 -0.80
C CYS A 55 12.08 -11.49 0.54
N GLU A 56 13.38 -11.82 0.66
CA GLU A 56 14.00 -12.28 1.90
C GLU A 56 13.90 -11.22 3.01
N SER A 57 13.96 -9.92 2.67
CA SER A 57 13.76 -8.82 3.62
C SER A 57 12.29 -8.45 3.87
N GLY A 58 11.34 -9.18 3.26
CA GLY A 58 9.90 -8.93 3.40
C GLY A 58 9.37 -7.77 2.55
N LEU A 59 10.16 -7.24 1.62
CA LEU A 59 9.77 -6.21 0.67
C LEU A 59 9.21 -6.86 -0.60
N TYR A 60 7.93 -6.61 -0.86
CA TYR A 60 7.22 -7.15 -2.01
C TYR A 60 6.68 -6.03 -2.88
N GLY A 61 6.68 -6.27 -4.20
CA GLY A 61 5.95 -5.42 -5.13
C GLY A 61 4.47 -5.32 -4.77
N ARG A 62 3.92 -4.10 -4.81
CA ARG A 62 2.50 -3.81 -4.60
C ARG A 62 2.02 -2.81 -5.64
N ILE A 63 0.82 -3.04 -6.16
CA ILE A 63 0.14 -2.11 -7.05
C ILE A 63 -0.89 -1.35 -6.22
N ALA A 64 -0.80 -0.02 -6.21
CA ALA A 64 -1.80 0.81 -5.55
C ALA A 64 -3.16 0.67 -6.24
N ALA A 65 -4.22 0.43 -5.46
CA ALA A 65 -5.57 0.40 -6.00
C ALA A 65 -5.97 1.78 -6.55
N LYS A 66 -6.63 1.81 -7.72
CA LYS A 66 -7.20 3.05 -8.29
C LYS A 66 -8.34 3.53 -7.40
N LYS A 67 -8.14 4.66 -6.71
CA LYS A 67 -9.15 5.28 -5.84
C LYS A 67 -9.77 6.49 -6.54
N PRO A 68 -11.09 6.70 -6.46
CA PRO A 68 -11.69 7.94 -6.94
C PRO A 68 -11.20 9.13 -6.10
N LEU A 69 -11.04 10.28 -6.73
CA LEU A 69 -10.64 11.50 -6.03
C LEU A 69 -11.77 11.96 -5.10
N LEU A 70 -11.47 12.04 -3.80
CA LEU A 70 -12.40 12.57 -2.80
C LEU A 70 -12.01 14.01 -2.45
N LYS A 71 -12.93 14.95 -2.66
CA LYS A 71 -12.82 16.31 -2.12
C LYS A 71 -12.82 16.25 -0.59
N ASP A 72 -12.14 17.18 0.07
CA ASP A 72 -12.01 17.16 1.54
C ASP A 72 -13.36 17.32 2.25
N THR A 73 -14.29 18.08 1.66
CA THR A 73 -15.68 18.16 2.13
C THR A 73 -16.37 16.79 2.12
N ASN A 74 -16.16 16.00 1.07
CA ASN A 74 -16.74 14.66 0.94
C ASN A 74 -16.09 13.68 1.92
N LYS A 75 -14.78 13.79 2.17
CA LYS A 75 -14.08 12.99 3.19
C LYS A 75 -14.68 13.23 4.58
N LYS A 76 -14.87 14.50 4.96
CA LYS A 76 -15.47 14.88 6.25
C LYS A 76 -16.89 14.32 6.40
N LYS A 77 -17.73 14.46 5.37
CA LYS A 77 -19.10 13.92 5.35
C LYS A 77 -19.12 12.40 5.50
N ARG A 78 -18.29 11.68 4.73
CA ARG A 78 -18.19 10.21 4.81
C ARG A 78 -17.72 9.76 6.19
N LEU A 79 -16.74 10.46 6.78
CA LEU A 79 -16.25 10.15 8.13
C LEU A 79 -17.34 10.36 9.20
N ALA A 80 -18.03 11.49 9.17
CA ALA A 80 -19.12 11.78 10.11
C ALA A 80 -20.25 10.73 9.97
N TRP A 81 -20.59 10.37 8.74
CA TRP A 81 -21.57 9.34 8.45
C TRP A 81 -21.15 7.97 9.01
N ALA A 82 -19.89 7.56 8.81
CA ALA A 82 -19.38 6.30 9.33
C ALA A 82 -19.36 6.25 10.87
N LYS A 83 -18.96 7.36 11.52
CA LYS A 83 -18.97 7.47 12.99
C LYS A 83 -20.38 7.34 13.56
N LYS A 84 -21.38 7.96 12.93
CA LYS A 84 -22.79 7.88 13.34
C LYS A 84 -23.34 6.45 13.25
N HIS A 85 -22.86 5.66 12.29
CA HIS A 85 -23.35 4.33 12.00
C HIS A 85 -22.37 3.21 12.41
N LYS A 86 -21.52 3.45 13.42
CA LYS A 86 -20.51 2.49 13.90
C LYS A 86 -21.10 1.12 14.30
N GLN A 87 -22.32 1.12 14.82
CA GLN A 87 -23.04 -0.08 15.29
C GLN A 87 -23.84 -0.78 14.19
N TRP A 88 -23.67 -0.42 12.92
CA TRP A 88 -24.40 -1.09 11.85
C TRP A 88 -23.88 -2.50 11.62
N THR A 89 -24.83 -3.44 11.63
CA THR A 89 -24.61 -4.81 11.19
C THR A 89 -24.49 -4.85 9.67
N LEU A 90 -23.78 -5.86 9.16
CA LEU A 90 -23.54 -6.04 7.72
C LEU A 90 -24.83 -6.05 6.90
N ASP A 91 -25.92 -6.58 7.45
CA ASP A 91 -27.22 -6.61 6.79
C ASP A 91 -27.85 -5.23 6.61
N ARG A 92 -27.60 -4.30 7.53
CA ARG A 92 -28.09 -2.93 7.42
C ARG A 92 -27.28 -2.09 6.42
N CYS A 93 -26.00 -2.41 6.24
CA CYS A 93 -25.14 -1.75 5.26
C CYS A 93 -25.54 -2.05 3.80
N LYS A 94 -26.17 -3.20 3.52
CA LYS A 94 -26.57 -3.62 2.16
C LYS A 94 -27.59 -2.68 1.51
N PHE A 95 -28.38 -1.94 2.29
CA PHE A 95 -29.46 -1.08 1.81
C PHE A 95 -29.03 0.39 1.59
N VAL A 96 -27.75 0.71 1.79
CA VAL A 96 -27.22 2.08 1.65
C VAL A 96 -26.36 2.26 0.40
N LEU A 97 -25.87 1.15 -0.17
CA LEU A 97 -25.19 1.12 -1.46
C LEU A 97 -26.21 1.16 -2.59
#